data_AF-A0A7X4A2C4-F1
#
_entry.id   AF-A0A7X4A2C4-F1
#
_cell.length_a   1.000
_cell.length_b   1.000
_cell.length_c   1.000
_cell.angle_alpha   90.00
_cell.angle_beta   90.00
_cell.angle_gamma   90.00
#
_symmetry.space_group_name_H-M   'P 1'
#
loop_
_entity.id
_entity.type
_entity.pdbx_description
1 polymer ?
#
loop_
_entity_poly.entity_id
_entity_poly.type
_entity_poly.pdbx_seq_one_letter_code
_entity_poly.pdbx_strand_id
1 'polypeptide(L)' 'MSDAERAAEPQQGYTRHFPVSWQELHRDAKALAWRLSSLNHIRGVVAVTRGGLVPAAIVARELDIRLIDTFCV' A
#
# COMPACT_ATOMS: atom_id res chain seq x y z
N MET A 1 51.63 20.30 9.35
CA MET A 1 51.16 19.93 7.99
C MET A 1 51.23 18.42 7.93
N SER A 2 50.17 17.62 7.90
CA SER A 2 48.76 17.84 7.56
C SER A 2 47.98 16.60 8.05
N ASP A 3 47.23 16.72 9.15
CA ASP A 3 46.27 15.71 9.63
C ASP A 3 44.82 16.24 9.51
N ALA A 4 44.56 17.04 8.48
CA ALA A 4 43.24 17.58 8.19
C ALA A 4 42.81 17.14 6.79
N GLU A 5 41.53 16.78 6.66
CA GLU A 5 40.80 16.56 5.41
C GLU A 5 40.71 15.11 4.88
N ARG A 6 40.32 14.18 5.75
CA ARG A 6 39.37 13.13 5.31
C ARG A 6 37.95 13.66 5.51
N ALA A 7 37.46 14.42 4.53
CA ALA A 7 36.05 14.76 4.44
C ALA A 7 35.26 13.45 4.30
N ALA A 8 34.42 13.14 5.29
CA ALA A 8 33.45 12.06 5.18
C ALA A 8 32.49 12.42 4.03
N GLU A 9 32.49 11.62 2.96
CA GLU A 9 31.51 11.76 1.89
C GLU A 9 30.10 11.67 2.49
N PRO A 10 29.16 12.55 2.11
CA PRO A 10 27.78 12.42 2.53
C PRO A 10 27.27 11.09 1.98
N GLN A 11 27.06 10.13 2.87
CA GLN A 11 26.47 8.85 2.54
C GLN A 11 25.03 9.13 2.10
N GLN A 12 24.83 9.37 0.80
CA GLN A 12 23.53 9.53 0.18
C GLN A 12 22.75 8.26 0.47
N GLY A 13 21.87 8.32 1.47
CA GLY A 13 20.95 7.24 1.79
C GLY A 13 20.12 6.97 0.54
N TYR A 14 20.44 5.88 -0.16
CA TYR A 14 19.72 5.45 -1.34
C TYR A 14 18.27 5.16 -0.94
N THR A 15 17.40 6.14 -1.11
CA THR A 15 15.96 5.98 -0.93
C THR A 15 15.50 5.14 -2.12
N ARG A 16 15.29 3.85 -1.87
CA ARG A 16 14.72 2.94 -2.86
C ARG A 16 13.30 3.39 -3.16
N HIS A 17 13.14 4.20 -4.20
CA HIS A 17 11.84 4.53 -4.75
C HIS A 17 11.27 3.30 -5.46
N PHE A 18 10.07 2.89 -5.05
CA PHE A 18 9.31 1.84 -5.69
C PHE A 18 8.07 2.46 -6.35
N PRO A 19 8.19 3.00 -7.57
CA PRO A 19 7.04 3.57 -8.27
C PRO A 19 6.05 2.45 -8.61
N VAL A 20 4.77 2.68 -8.33
CA VAL A 20 3.66 1.75 -8.63
C VAL A 20 2.70 2.44 -9.59
N SER A 21 2.47 1.84 -10.75
CA SER A 21 1.46 2.33 -11.70
C SER A 21 0.04 2.05 -11.19
N TRP A 22 -0.93 2.82 -11.70
CA TRP A 22 -2.35 2.54 -11.42
C TRP A 22 -2.79 1.13 -11.85
N GLN A 23 -2.21 0.64 -12.94
CA GLN A 23 -2.51 -0.70 -13.47
C GLN A 23 -1.97 -1.80 -12.56
N GLU A 24 -0.78 -1.62 -11.99
CA GLU A 24 -0.21 -2.53 -11.00
C GLU A 24 -1.04 -2.52 -9.72
N LEU A 25 -1.34 -1.34 -9.16
CA LEU A 25 -2.19 -1.21 -7.97
C LEU A 25 -3.54 -1.91 -8.15
N HIS A 26 -4.20 -1.70 -9.28
CA HIS A 26 -5.50 -2.31 -9.57
C HIS A 26 -5.40 -3.82 -9.67
N ARG A 27 -4.38 -4.34 -10.38
CA ARG A 27 -4.14 -5.77 -10.55
C ARG A 27 -3.89 -6.44 -9.20
N ASP A 28 -3.05 -5.83 -8.36
CA ASP A 28 -2.69 -6.36 -7.06
C ASP A 28 -3.90 -6.36 -6.10
N ALA A 29 -4.73 -5.31 -6.13
CA ALA A 29 -5.97 -5.26 -5.35
C ALA A 29 -6.99 -6.33 -5.80
N LYS A 30 -7.11 -6.60 -7.10
CA LYS A 30 -7.92 -7.72 -7.61
C LYS A 30 -7.39 -9.08 -7.19
N ALA A 31 -6.06 -9.28 -7.28
CA ALA A 31 -5.42 -10.51 -6.82
C ALA A 31 -5.65 -10.72 -5.32
N LEU A 32 -5.62 -9.66 -4.52
CA LEU A 32 -5.99 -9.71 -3.11
C LEU A 32 -7.46 -10.12 -2.92
N ALA A 33 -8.39 -9.50 -3.64
CA ALA A 33 -9.81 -9.88 -3.57
C ALA A 33 -10.03 -11.36 -3.89
N TRP A 34 -9.38 -11.89 -4.94
CA TRP A 34 -9.44 -13.32 -5.27
C TRP A 34 -8.89 -14.22 -4.17
N ARG A 35 -7.86 -13.80 -3.45
CA ARG A 35 -7.34 -14.56 -2.31
C ARG A 35 -8.33 -14.55 -1.14
N LEU A 36 -9.02 -13.43 -0.94
CA LEU A 36 -10.00 -13.25 0.12
C LEU A 36 -11.35 -13.91 -0.18
N SER A 37 -11.68 -14.21 -1.45
CA SER A 37 -12.98 -14.79 -1.84
C SER A 37 -13.22 -16.19 -1.28
N SER A 38 -12.16 -16.89 -0.86
CA SER A 38 -12.26 -18.18 -0.16
C SER A 38 -12.64 -18.07 1.31
N LEU A 39 -12.60 -16.87 1.88
CA LEU A 39 -12.99 -16.62 3.27
C LEU A 39 -14.52 -16.53 3.36
N ASN A 40 -15.10 -17.41 4.15
CA ASN A 40 -16.52 -17.32 4.48
C ASN A 40 -16.78 -16.15 5.44
N HIS A 41 -17.90 -15.45 5.25
CA HIS A 41 -18.43 -14.44 6.18
C HIS A 41 -17.57 -13.17 6.41
N ILE A 42 -17.03 -12.57 5.34
CA ILE A 42 -16.48 -11.20 5.45
C ILE A 42 -17.64 -10.22 5.72
N ARG A 43 -17.62 -9.56 6.88
CA ARG A 43 -18.67 -8.60 7.28
C ARG A 43 -18.55 -7.25 6.58
N GLY A 44 -17.33 -6.83 6.28
CA GLY A 44 -17.03 -5.49 5.76
C GLY A 44 -15.54 -5.29 5.51
N VAL A 45 -15.19 -4.13 4.93
CA VAL A 45 -13.81 -3.69 4.72
C VAL A 45 -13.57 -2.42 5.54
N VAL A 46 -12.42 -2.32 6.21
CA VAL A 46 -12.00 -1.08 6.89
C VAL A 46 -10.79 -0.51 6.16
N ALA A 47 -10.93 0.69 5.60
CA ALA A 47 -9.86 1.37 4.89
C ALA A 47 -9.00 2.19 5.87
N VAL A 48 -7.70 1.87 5.94
CA VAL A 48 -6.73 2.72 6.65
C VAL A 48 -6.41 3.94 5.79
N THR A 49 -6.80 5.11 6.26
CA THR A 49 -6.74 6.34 5.46
C THR A 49 -5.34 6.96 5.44
N ARG A 50 -4.93 7.66 4.37
CA ARG A 50 -5.63 7.84 3.08
C ARG A 50 -5.30 6.76 2.06
N GLY A 51 -4.13 6.13 2.16
CA GLY A 51 -3.61 5.20 1.13
C GLY A 51 -4.48 3.96 0.90
N GLY A 52 -5.24 3.52 1.91
CA GLY A 52 -6.11 2.35 1.83
C GLY A 52 -7.43 2.58 1.09
N LEU A 53 -7.82 3.81 0.78
CA LEU A 53 -9.13 4.11 0.17
C LEU A 53 -9.32 3.42 -1.18
N VAL A 54 -8.34 3.52 -2.08
CA VAL A 54 -8.44 2.95 -3.43
C VAL A 54 -8.41 1.41 -3.40
N PRO A 55 -7.44 0.76 -2.74
CA PRO A 55 -7.46 -0.69 -2.62
C PRO A 55 -8.73 -1.23 -1.94
N ALA A 56 -9.21 -0.57 -0.88
CA ALA A 56 -10.43 -0.99 -0.19
C ALA A 56 -11.66 -0.93 -1.11
N ALA A 57 -11.80 0.11 -1.92
CA ALA A 57 -12.90 0.24 -2.86
C ALA A 57 -12.87 -0.86 -3.94
N ILE A 58 -11.67 -1.20 -4.46
CA ILE A 58 -11.51 -2.27 -5.44
C ILE A 58 -11.87 -3.63 -4.81
N VAL A 59 -11.32 -3.95 -3.63
CA VAL A 59 -11.61 -5.20 -2.92
C VAL A 59 -13.09 -5.32 -2.59
N ALA A 60 -13.70 -4.26 -2.07
CA ALA A 60 -15.12 -4.24 -1.74
C ALA A 60 -15.99 -4.50 -2.98
N ARG A 61 -15.65 -3.91 -4.13
CA ARG A 61 -16.35 -4.15 -5.40
C ARG A 61 -16.22 -5.59 -5.89
N GLU A 62 -15.01 -6.15 -5.87
CA GLU A 62 -14.77 -7.52 -6.36
C GLU A 62 -15.44 -8.59 -5.48
N LEU A 63 -15.68 -8.29 -4.19
CA LEU A 63 -16.31 -9.19 -3.23
C LEU A 63 -17.79 -8.86 -2.96
N ASP A 64 -18.39 -7.91 -3.68
CA ASP A 64 -19.75 -7.37 -3.44
C ASP A 64 -20.01 -6.96 -1.97
N ILE A 65 -19.00 -6.39 -1.32
CA ILE A 65 -19.09 -5.89 0.04
C ILE A 65 -19.58 -4.45 0.02
N ARG A 66 -20.69 -4.19 0.72
CA ARG A 66 -21.30 -2.84 0.83
C ARG A 66 -20.92 -2.11 2.10
N LEU A 67 -20.52 -2.84 3.15
CA LEU A 67 -20.06 -2.25 4.40
C LEU A 67 -18.58 -1.89 4.26
N ILE A 68 -18.30 -0.61 4.09
CA ILE A 68 -16.95 -0.04 4.04
C ILE A 68 -16.86 1.03 5.14
N ASP A 69 -15.88 0.89 6.02
CA ASP A 69 -15.58 1.88 7.07
C ASP A 69 -14.16 2.44 6.88
N THR A 70 -13.81 3.48 7.62
CA THR A 70 -12.49 4.12 7.56
C THR A 70 -11.88 4.26 8.94
N PHE A 71 -10.56 4.08 9.01
CA PHE A 71 -9.79 4.32 10.22
C PHE A 71 -8.70 5.37 9.97
N CYS A 72 -8.63 6.36 10.86
CA CYS A 72 -7.60 7.39 10.93
C CYS A 72 -7.07 7.47 12.37
N VAL A 73 -5.78 7.77 12.53
CA VAL A 73 -5.10 8.03 13.81
C VAL A 73 -4.70 9.50 13.84
#